data_AF-A0A7Z2JI59-F1
#
_entry.id   AF-A0A7Z2JI59-F1
#
_cell.length_a   1.000
_cell.length_b   1.000
_cell.length_c   1.000
_cell.angle_alpha   90.00
_cell.angle_beta   90.00
_cell.angle_gamma   90.00
#
_symmetry.space_group_name_H-M   'P 1'
#
loop_
_entity.id
_entity.type
_entity.pdbx_description
1 polymer ?
#
loop_
_entity_poly.entity_id
_entity_poly.type
_entity_poly.pdbx_seq_one_letter_code
_entity_poly.pdbx_strand_id
1 'polypeptide(L)'
;MEAMGADDRLPAAALIARLTANPQRFDLFQAISLLERATPWARPLGRGNGAGEAVRLSGHVSLTFEPSDVRGVRAQALPEGDADVARAPNPVADRNVNRNVDRPADANYAPRTTYTLSTPVLTLAGANAPLPMAFTELVLERRAQRDTATGDLLDIFNHRFLSFLYRSRKKHAPALNWRSPHASALAGTLDAASNLGLRAGVQGPRGARPWLRHAGLMSAAPRSMAGLTALLSDRLGVTVRGAQFVGGWREIDAADSLRLARTAAPRLGGPHGVAVLGRRTWDQASGICLEFPALSRERFEALLPGGADHALAAWLVRAYLQQDFDVQFVLHLAPQPRACEAGGAHAARLGWTTWLGAPRHPNHASAPVRFAMREAAVPAPTTL
;
A
#
# COMPACT_ATOMS: atom_id res chain seq x y z
N MET A 1 8.57 -19.24 4.15
CA MET A 1 8.06 -19.98 5.32
C MET A 1 7.35 -18.95 6.19
N GLU A 2 6.17 -18.52 5.75
CA GLU A 2 5.33 -17.62 6.53
C GLU A 2 4.79 -18.42 7.71
N ALA A 3 5.06 -17.94 8.92
CA ALA A 3 4.37 -18.40 10.11
C ALA A 3 2.90 -18.01 9.97
N MET A 4 2.13 -18.93 9.40
CA MET A 4 0.68 -18.95 9.37
C MET A 4 0.22 -19.13 10.82
N GLY A 5 0.10 -18.01 11.54
CA GLY A 5 -0.59 -17.99 12.83
C GLY A 5 -1.97 -18.60 12.61
N ALA A 6 -2.28 -19.65 13.37
CA ALA A 6 -3.56 -20.34 13.32
C ALA A 6 -4.70 -19.32 13.23
N ASP A 7 -5.48 -19.39 12.15
CA ASP A 7 -6.62 -18.51 11.89
C ASP A 7 -7.80 -18.94 12.77
N ASP A 8 -7.62 -18.95 14.09
CA ASP A 8 -8.68 -19.07 15.10
C ASP A 8 -9.48 -17.76 15.21
N ARG A 9 -9.64 -17.06 14.08
CA ARG A 9 -10.48 -15.88 14.00
C ARG A 9 -11.92 -16.34 14.03
N LEU A 10 -12.54 -16.19 15.20
CA LEU A 10 -13.99 -16.30 15.33
C LEU A 10 -14.66 -15.54 14.17
N PRO A 11 -15.64 -16.16 13.48
CA PRO A 11 -16.34 -15.49 12.39
C PRO A 11 -16.90 -14.16 12.90
N ALA A 12 -16.88 -13.12 12.05
CA ALA A 12 -17.23 -11.75 12.46
C ALA A 12 -18.59 -11.69 13.20
N ALA A 13 -19.57 -12.49 12.76
CA ALA A 13 -20.87 -12.62 13.42
C ALA A 13 -20.79 -13.11 14.88
N ALA A 14 -19.90 -14.07 15.19
CA ALA A 14 -19.69 -14.55 16.55
C ALA A 14 -19.04 -13.50 17.46
N LEU A 15 -18.13 -12.69 16.91
CA LEU A 15 -17.55 -11.55 17.63
C LEU A 15 -18.59 -10.48 17.95
N ILE A 16 -19.49 -10.16 17.01
CA ILE A 16 -20.59 -9.24 17.25
C ILE A 16 -21.57 -9.80 18.29
N ALA A 17 -21.96 -11.07 18.19
CA ALA A 17 -22.82 -11.72 19.19
C ALA A 17 -22.19 -11.66 20.59
N ARG A 18 -20.87 -11.89 20.69
CA ARG A 18 -20.13 -11.76 21.96
C ARG A 18 -20.07 -10.32 22.47
N LEU A 19 -19.89 -9.33 21.59
CA LEU A 19 -19.92 -7.91 21.95
C LEU A 19 -21.31 -7.51 22.46
N THR A 20 -22.39 -7.98 21.82
CA THR A 20 -23.76 -7.71 22.27
C THR A 20 -24.07 -8.40 23.60
N ALA A 21 -23.59 -9.63 23.81
CA ALA A 21 -23.84 -10.39 25.02
C ALA A 21 -22.98 -9.93 26.22
N ASN A 22 -21.71 -9.57 25.98
CA ASN A 22 -20.73 -9.19 27.01
C ASN A 22 -19.98 -7.91 26.60
N PRO A 23 -20.66 -6.77 26.50
CA PRO A 23 -20.07 -5.52 26.01
C PRO A 23 -18.89 -5.05 26.86
N GLN A 24 -18.89 -5.35 28.16
CA GLN A 24 -17.87 -4.89 29.10
C GLN A 24 -16.49 -5.53 28.88
N ARG A 25 -16.39 -6.53 28.01
CA ARG A 25 -15.12 -7.18 27.64
C ARG A 25 -14.38 -6.48 26.50
N PHE A 26 -14.93 -5.40 25.96
CA PHE A 26 -14.40 -4.71 24.80
C PHE A 26 -14.06 -3.25 25.13
N ASP A 27 -12.93 -2.80 24.60
CA ASP A 27 -12.58 -1.37 24.54
C ASP A 27 -13.57 -0.63 23.63
N LEU A 28 -13.86 0.63 23.95
CA LEU A 28 -14.81 1.45 23.18
C LEU A 28 -14.47 1.52 21.68
N PHE A 29 -13.21 1.79 21.34
CA PHE A 29 -12.81 1.96 19.94
C PHE A 29 -12.80 0.62 19.21
N GLN A 30 -12.44 -0.46 19.90
CA GLN A 30 -12.57 -1.81 19.36
C GLN A 30 -14.04 -2.16 19.07
N ALA A 31 -14.94 -1.89 20.01
CA ALA A 31 -16.37 -2.15 19.85
C ALA A 31 -16.95 -1.36 18.66
N ILE A 32 -16.68 -0.05 18.57
CA ILE A 32 -17.11 0.78 17.44
C ILE A 32 -16.58 0.21 16.11
N SER A 33 -15.29 -0.14 16.06
CA SER A 33 -14.65 -0.71 14.87
C SER A 33 -15.32 -2.02 14.43
N LEU A 34 -15.62 -2.91 15.37
CA LEU A 34 -16.32 -4.16 15.08
C LEU A 34 -17.74 -3.92 14.55
N LEU A 35 -18.50 -3.00 15.15
CA LEU A 35 -19.87 -2.70 14.71
C LEU A 35 -19.90 -2.04 13.33
N GLU A 36 -19.01 -1.07 13.05
CA GLU A 36 -18.88 -0.48 11.71
C GLU A 36 -18.48 -1.53 10.64
N ARG A 37 -17.72 -2.57 11.01
CA ARG A 37 -17.41 -3.71 10.12
C ARG A 37 -18.61 -4.60 9.85
N ALA A 38 -19.50 -4.75 10.81
CA ALA A 38 -20.71 -5.56 10.68
C ALA A 38 -21.74 -4.90 9.74
N THR A 39 -21.66 -3.59 9.54
CA THR A 39 -22.60 -2.79 8.73
C THR A 39 -21.89 -2.03 7.61
N PRO A 40 -21.23 -2.71 6.64
CA PRO A 40 -20.47 -2.04 5.59
C PRO A 40 -21.34 -1.19 4.64
N TRP A 41 -22.65 -1.44 4.62
CA TRP A 41 -23.64 -0.71 3.82
C TRP A 41 -24.06 0.63 4.44
N ALA A 42 -23.90 0.80 5.75
CA ALA A 42 -24.29 2.00 6.49
C ALA A 42 -23.24 3.11 6.37
N ARG A 43 -23.63 4.36 6.64
CA ARG A 43 -22.66 5.47 6.69
C ARG A 43 -21.69 5.25 7.86
N PRO A 44 -20.37 5.51 7.67
CA PRO A 44 -19.42 5.47 8.78
C PRO A 44 -19.77 6.46 9.89
N LEU A 45 -19.38 6.13 11.12
CA LEU A 45 -19.59 6.93 12.32
C LEU A 45 -19.08 8.37 12.13
N GLY A 46 -19.90 9.35 12.47
CA GLY A 46 -19.61 10.78 12.39
C GLY A 46 -19.63 11.37 10.98
N ARG A 47 -20.20 10.67 9.99
CA ARG A 47 -20.40 11.18 8.61
C ARG A 47 -21.86 11.50 8.28
N GLY A 48 -22.77 11.27 9.21
CA GLY A 48 -24.18 11.63 9.21
C GLY A 48 -24.58 12.39 10.48
N ASN A 49 -25.85 12.27 10.85
CA ASN A 49 -26.48 12.87 12.02
C ASN A 49 -26.80 11.83 13.12
N GLY A 50 -26.17 10.66 13.07
CA GLY A 50 -26.47 9.51 13.94
C GLY A 50 -27.63 8.62 13.46
N ALA A 51 -28.58 9.15 12.67
CA ALA A 51 -29.57 8.34 11.97
C ALA A 51 -28.97 7.82 10.65
N GLY A 52 -29.03 6.50 10.45
CA GLY A 52 -28.45 5.85 9.26
C GLY A 52 -26.92 5.70 9.26
N GLU A 53 -26.26 6.05 10.37
CA GLU A 53 -24.88 5.64 10.62
C GLU A 53 -24.83 4.18 11.08
N ALA A 54 -23.69 3.54 10.86
CA ALA A 54 -23.40 2.18 11.31
C ALA A 54 -23.62 2.00 12.82
N VAL A 55 -23.22 3.01 13.59
CA VAL A 55 -23.27 3.02 15.05
C VAL A 55 -23.78 4.37 15.53
N ARG A 56 -24.88 4.38 16.29
CA ARG A 56 -25.26 5.53 17.13
C ARG A 56 -24.57 5.38 18.48
N LEU A 57 -24.04 6.48 19.01
CA LEU A 57 -23.38 6.49 20.32
C LEU A 57 -24.30 7.22 21.30
N SER A 58 -24.56 6.61 22.45
CA SER A 58 -25.37 7.19 23.52
C SER A 58 -24.60 7.24 24.83
N GLY A 59 -24.84 8.31 25.60
CA GLY A 59 -24.25 8.51 26.91
C GLY A 59 -24.89 7.60 27.96
N HIS A 60 -24.07 6.92 28.75
CA HIS A 60 -24.53 6.21 29.92
C HIS A 60 -24.40 7.12 31.15
N VAL A 61 -25.53 7.73 31.53
CA VAL A 61 -25.62 8.55 32.74
C VAL A 61 -25.68 7.66 33.97
N SER A 62 -24.67 7.77 34.84
CA SER A 62 -24.61 7.08 36.14
C SER A 62 -23.89 7.95 37.19
N LEU A 63 -24.22 7.72 38.46
CA LEU A 63 -23.51 8.29 39.62
C LEU A 63 -22.35 7.39 40.10
N THR A 64 -22.21 6.20 39.53
CA THR A 64 -21.14 5.26 39.84
C THR A 64 -19.98 5.39 38.87
N PHE A 65 -18.78 5.03 39.35
CA PHE A 65 -17.65 4.84 38.46
C PHE A 65 -17.82 3.50 37.71
N GLU A 66 -18.05 3.58 36.40
CA GLU A 66 -18.21 2.37 35.59
C GLU A 66 -16.85 1.69 35.35
N PRO A 67 -16.75 0.37 35.52
CA PRO A 67 -15.49 -0.37 35.33
C PRO A 67 -15.16 -0.64 33.85
N SER A 68 -16.03 -0.22 32.93
CA SER A 68 -15.93 -0.51 31.50
C SER A 68 -16.35 0.68 30.65
N ASP A 69 -15.66 0.86 29.53
CA ASP A 69 -15.96 1.90 28.55
C ASP A 69 -17.22 1.60 27.72
N VAL A 70 -17.68 0.35 27.68
CA VAL A 70 -18.90 -0.02 26.96
C VAL A 70 -19.89 -0.61 27.96
N ARG A 71 -21.04 0.04 28.09
CA ARG A 71 -22.13 -0.40 28.97
C ARG A 71 -23.04 -1.40 28.26
N GLY A 72 -23.37 -1.14 27.00
CA GLY A 72 -24.37 -1.91 26.27
C GLY A 72 -24.32 -1.66 24.78
N VAL A 73 -24.74 -2.66 24.00
CA VAL A 73 -24.95 -2.54 22.56
C VAL A 73 -26.35 -3.07 22.26
N ARG A 74 -27.15 -2.27 21.55
CA ARG A 74 -28.49 -2.66 21.09
C ARG A 74 -28.51 -2.71 19.58
N ALA A 75 -28.96 -3.82 19.02
CA ALA A 75 -29.23 -3.96 17.60
C ALA A 75 -30.63 -3.40 17.30
N GLN A 76 -30.78 -2.66 16.20
CA GLN A 76 -32.04 -2.14 15.72
C GLN A 76 -32.19 -2.44 14.24
N ALA A 77 -33.28 -3.09 13.84
CA ALA A 77 -33.61 -3.25 12.43
C ALA A 77 -34.05 -1.90 11.85
N LEU A 78 -33.49 -1.50 10.71
CA LEU A 78 -33.93 -0.29 10.02
C LEU A 78 -35.33 -0.51 9.43
N PRO A 79 -36.25 0.45 9.60
CA PRO A 79 -37.51 0.49 8.86
C PRO A 79 -37.24 0.54 7.34
N GLU A 80 -38.08 -0.12 6.54
CA GLU A 80 -37.89 -0.29 5.08
C GLU A 80 -37.72 1.04 4.31
N GLY A 81 -38.24 2.17 4.83
CA GLY A 81 -38.14 3.49 4.20
C GLY A 81 -36.84 4.28 4.46
N ASP A 82 -36.11 4.00 5.56
CA ASP A 82 -34.89 4.77 5.94
C ASP A 82 -33.59 4.15 5.39
N ALA A 83 -33.73 2.98 4.78
CA ALA A 83 -32.67 2.21 4.17
C ALA A 83 -31.85 2.97 3.10
N ASP A 84 -32.52 3.82 2.32
CA ASP A 84 -31.90 4.58 1.25
C ASP A 84 -31.12 5.80 1.78
N VAL A 85 -31.56 6.38 2.90
CA VAL A 85 -30.87 7.49 3.58
C VAL A 85 -29.57 7.02 4.25
N ALA A 86 -29.61 5.82 4.84
CA ALA A 86 -28.49 5.18 5.53
C ALA A 86 -27.40 4.65 4.58
N ARG A 87 -27.68 4.54 3.28
CA ARG A 87 -26.73 3.99 2.31
C ARG A 87 -25.51 4.91 2.20
N ALA A 88 -24.32 4.34 2.36
CA ALA A 88 -23.08 5.08 2.09
C ALA A 88 -23.03 5.44 0.59
N PRO A 89 -22.70 6.69 0.22
CA PRO A 89 -22.49 7.05 -1.19
C PRO A 89 -21.36 6.19 -1.76
N ASN A 90 -21.61 5.54 -2.89
CA ASN A 90 -20.66 4.64 -3.54
C ASN A 90 -19.52 5.45 -4.15
N PRO A 91 -18.26 5.36 -3.68
CA PRO A 91 -17.18 6.24 -4.13
C PRO A 91 -16.69 5.97 -5.56
N VAL A 92 -17.24 4.95 -6.26
CA VAL A 92 -16.80 4.53 -7.60
C VAL A 92 -17.88 4.75 -8.68
N ALA A 93 -19.11 5.16 -8.32
CA ALA A 93 -20.24 5.15 -9.26
C ALA A 93 -20.72 6.53 -9.78
N ASP A 94 -20.18 7.65 -9.31
CA ASP A 94 -20.62 8.99 -9.78
C ASP A 94 -19.57 9.69 -10.63
N ARG A 95 -19.18 9.05 -11.74
CA ARG A 95 -18.72 9.73 -12.95
C ARG A 95 -19.33 9.00 -14.14
N ASN A 96 -20.47 9.50 -14.60
CA ASN A 96 -21.17 9.12 -15.83
C ASN A 96 -21.81 7.73 -15.87
N VAL A 97 -23.00 7.57 -15.27
CA VAL A 97 -23.99 6.61 -15.78
C VAL A 97 -25.37 7.26 -15.75
N ASN A 98 -26.02 7.27 -16.91
CA ASN A 98 -27.37 7.78 -17.12
C ASN A 98 -28.35 7.26 -16.06
N ARG A 99 -29.17 8.17 -15.52
CA ARG A 99 -30.39 7.87 -14.77
C ARG A 99 -31.41 7.25 -15.73
N ASN A 100 -31.33 5.94 -15.94
CA ASN A 100 -32.39 5.04 -16.39
C ASN A 100 -31.75 3.72 -16.82
N VAL A 101 -31.42 2.88 -15.85
CA VAL A 101 -31.24 1.45 -16.08
C VAL A 101 -31.93 0.72 -14.94
N ASP A 102 -32.72 -0.26 -15.33
CA ASP A 102 -33.66 -1.07 -14.56
C ASP A 102 -33.20 -1.38 -13.13
N ARG A 103 -34.10 -1.09 -12.17
CA ARG A 103 -33.98 -1.64 -10.81
C ARG A 103 -34.12 -3.16 -10.94
N PRO A 104 -33.12 -3.97 -10.54
CA PRO A 104 -33.36 -5.38 -10.39
C PRO A 104 -34.27 -5.56 -9.17
N ALA A 105 -35.51 -5.99 -9.44
CA ALA A 105 -36.35 -6.67 -8.47
C ALA A 105 -35.62 -7.95 -8.02
N ASP A 106 -35.79 -8.34 -6.76
CA ASP A 106 -35.39 -9.64 -6.20
C ASP A 106 -33.94 -9.79 -5.69
N ALA A 107 -33.42 -8.79 -4.99
CA ALA A 107 -32.32 -9.00 -4.04
C ALA A 107 -32.89 -9.17 -2.62
N ASN A 108 -32.95 -10.41 -2.15
CA ASN A 108 -33.37 -10.85 -0.81
C ASN A 108 -32.88 -9.86 0.28
N TYR A 109 -33.79 -9.03 0.80
CA TYR A 109 -33.47 -7.91 1.68
C TYR A 109 -33.28 -8.42 3.11
N ALA A 110 -32.09 -8.95 3.42
CA ALA A 110 -31.75 -9.25 4.81
C ALA A 110 -31.95 -7.97 5.65
N PRO A 111 -32.64 -8.05 6.83
CA PRO A 111 -32.97 -6.88 7.63
C PRO A 111 -31.70 -6.10 7.98
N ARG A 112 -31.60 -4.89 7.46
CA ARG A 112 -30.43 -4.02 7.65
C ARG A 112 -30.42 -3.54 9.09
N THR A 113 -29.49 -4.08 9.87
CA THR A 113 -29.39 -3.82 11.31
C THR A 113 -28.38 -2.71 11.60
N THR A 114 -28.79 -1.63 12.28
CA THR A 114 -27.87 -0.65 12.88
C THR A 114 -27.67 -0.94 14.36
N TYR A 115 -26.64 -0.34 14.96
CA TYR A 115 -26.31 -0.55 16.37
C TYR A 115 -26.35 0.77 17.15
N THR A 116 -26.90 0.73 18.36
CA THR A 116 -26.73 1.80 19.35
C THR A 116 -25.81 1.30 20.46
N LEU A 117 -24.65 1.94 20.62
CA LEU A 117 -23.66 1.65 21.66
C LEU A 117 -23.78 2.69 22.78
N SER A 118 -24.01 2.22 23.99
CA SER A 118 -24.06 3.05 25.20
C SER A 118 -22.72 2.99 25.94
N THR A 119 -22.18 4.16 26.27
CA THR A 119 -20.86 4.31 26.90
C THR A 119 -20.89 5.38 28.00
N PRO A 120 -20.26 5.15 29.16
CA PRO A 120 -20.05 6.19 30.16
C PRO A 120 -18.95 7.19 29.77
N VAL A 121 -18.10 6.84 28.80
CA VAL A 121 -16.94 7.64 28.38
C VAL A 121 -17.40 8.98 27.82
N LEU A 122 -16.86 10.08 28.35
CA LEU A 122 -17.11 11.46 27.90
C LEU A 122 -18.61 11.79 27.74
N THR A 123 -19.45 11.22 28.61
CA THR A 123 -20.87 11.60 28.68
C THR A 123 -21.00 12.95 29.37
N LEU A 124 -21.91 13.81 28.87
CA LEU A 124 -22.14 15.15 29.44
C LEU A 124 -22.79 15.14 30.84
N ALA A 125 -23.58 14.11 31.17
CA ALA A 125 -24.20 13.91 32.48
C ALA A 125 -23.68 12.63 33.15
N GLY A 126 -23.38 12.68 34.44
CA GLY A 126 -22.79 11.58 35.21
C GLY A 126 -21.89 12.07 36.35
N ALA A 127 -21.39 11.16 37.18
CA ALA A 127 -20.61 11.49 38.38
C ALA A 127 -19.39 12.39 38.12
N ASN A 128 -18.66 12.13 37.03
CA ASN A 128 -17.45 12.86 36.63
C ASN A 128 -17.66 13.71 35.37
N ALA A 129 -18.91 14.03 35.07
CA ALA A 129 -19.30 14.71 33.85
C ALA A 129 -19.29 16.24 34.03
N PRO A 130 -19.21 17.02 32.93
CA PRO A 130 -19.14 18.48 33.02
C PRO A 130 -20.45 19.14 33.44
N LEU A 131 -21.60 18.47 33.33
CA LEU A 131 -22.87 19.06 33.76
C LEU A 131 -22.96 19.13 35.29
N PRO A 132 -23.47 20.25 35.85
CA PRO A 132 -23.74 20.36 37.28
C PRO A 132 -24.62 19.22 37.80
N MET A 133 -24.41 18.85 39.07
CA MET A 133 -25.05 17.66 39.65
C MET A 133 -26.58 17.68 39.53
N ALA A 134 -27.20 18.83 39.77
CA ALA A 134 -28.65 19.01 39.66
C ALA A 134 -29.23 18.59 38.30
N PHE A 135 -28.50 18.83 37.20
CA PHE A 135 -28.96 18.42 35.86
C PHE A 135 -28.81 16.91 35.64
N THR A 136 -27.76 16.31 36.20
CA THR A 136 -27.58 14.85 36.12
C THR A 136 -28.65 14.13 36.93
N GLU A 137 -28.98 14.62 38.13
CA GLU A 137 -30.09 14.10 38.94
C GLU A 137 -31.43 14.22 38.21
N LEU A 138 -31.70 15.38 37.60
CA LEU A 138 -32.89 15.59 36.77
C LEU A 138 -32.98 14.57 35.64
N VAL A 139 -31.87 14.30 34.93
CA VAL A 139 -31.84 13.30 33.85
C VAL A 139 -32.11 11.90 34.38
N LEU A 140 -31.57 11.53 35.54
CA LEU A 140 -31.81 10.24 36.17
C LEU A 140 -33.26 10.09 36.65
N GLU A 141 -33.83 11.12 37.27
CA GLU A 141 -35.22 11.14 37.74
C GLU A 141 -36.20 11.01 36.57
N ARG A 142 -36.03 11.82 35.52
CA ARG A 142 -36.82 11.75 34.28
C ARG A 142 -36.76 10.37 33.66
N ARG A 143 -35.56 9.79 33.57
CA ARG A 143 -35.36 8.44 33.03
C ARG A 143 -36.06 7.37 33.86
N ALA A 144 -36.10 7.51 35.19
CA ALA A 144 -36.84 6.60 36.07
C ALA A 144 -38.36 6.68 35.81
N GLN A 145 -38.87 7.86 35.46
CA GLN A 145 -40.25 8.09 35.01
C GLN A 145 -40.49 7.69 33.55
N ARG A 146 -39.51 7.07 32.88
CA ARG A 146 -39.52 6.69 31.45
C ARG A 146 -39.58 7.88 30.48
N ASP A 147 -39.29 9.09 30.94
CA ASP A 147 -39.07 10.25 30.09
C ASP A 147 -37.59 10.29 29.65
N THR A 148 -37.33 9.96 28.37
CA THR A 148 -35.98 9.95 27.80
C THR A 148 -35.60 11.24 27.09
N ALA A 149 -36.51 12.23 26.98
CA ALA A 149 -36.33 13.37 26.10
C ALA A 149 -35.06 14.18 26.40
N THR A 150 -34.76 14.44 27.68
CA THR A 150 -33.55 15.16 28.09
C THR A 150 -32.28 14.36 27.78
N GLY A 151 -32.30 13.04 27.99
CA GLY A 151 -31.18 12.16 27.66
C GLY A 151 -30.92 12.07 26.16
N ASP A 152 -31.98 11.91 25.36
CA ASP A 152 -31.91 11.87 23.90
C ASP A 152 -31.40 13.19 23.31
N LEU A 153 -31.76 14.34 23.90
CA LEU A 153 -31.22 15.65 23.54
C LEU A 153 -29.71 15.71 23.80
N LEU A 154 -29.26 15.31 24.99
CA LEU A 154 -27.83 15.28 25.34
C LEU A 154 -27.05 14.33 24.43
N ASP A 155 -27.68 13.23 24.00
CA ASP A 155 -27.07 12.26 23.10
C ASP A 155 -26.75 12.81 21.71
N ILE A 156 -27.43 13.86 21.24
CA ILE A 156 -27.04 14.55 20.00
C ILE A 156 -25.60 15.08 20.13
N PHE A 157 -25.28 15.67 21.29
CA PHE A 157 -23.95 16.19 21.58
C PHE A 157 -22.96 15.06 21.86
N ASN A 158 -23.31 14.12 22.77
CA ASN A 158 -22.45 12.98 23.11
C ASN A 158 -22.02 12.22 21.85
N HIS A 159 -22.98 11.91 20.97
CA HIS A 159 -22.73 11.22 19.71
C HIS A 159 -21.72 11.95 18.84
N ARG A 160 -21.88 13.27 18.66
CA ARG A 160 -21.00 14.06 17.81
C ARG A 160 -19.58 14.17 18.38
N PHE A 161 -19.45 14.41 19.68
CA PHE A 161 -18.15 14.49 20.36
C PHE A 161 -17.39 13.16 20.30
N LEU A 162 -18.04 12.06 20.66
CA LEU A 162 -17.43 10.72 20.63
C LEU A 162 -17.07 10.28 19.20
N SER A 163 -17.89 10.64 18.21
CA SER A 163 -17.58 10.41 16.81
C SER A 163 -16.28 11.10 16.38
N PHE A 164 -16.05 12.35 16.83
CA PHE A 164 -14.79 13.04 16.55
C PHE A 164 -13.61 12.39 17.24
N LEU A 165 -13.76 11.96 18.50
CA LEU A 165 -12.72 11.25 19.23
C LEU A 165 -12.31 9.96 18.49
N TYR A 166 -13.28 9.13 18.13
CA TYR A 166 -13.02 7.90 17.39
C TYR A 166 -12.37 8.16 16.03
N ARG A 167 -12.90 9.12 15.25
CA ARG A 167 -12.34 9.46 13.93
C ARG A 167 -10.92 10.01 14.03
N SER A 168 -10.62 10.79 15.07
CA SER A 168 -9.27 11.26 15.36
C SER A 168 -8.33 10.09 15.63
N ARG A 169 -8.70 9.18 16.54
CA ARG A 169 -7.89 7.98 16.83
C ARG A 169 -7.71 7.08 15.60
N LYS A 170 -8.78 6.87 14.82
CA LYS A 170 -8.76 6.09 13.56
C LYS A 170 -7.82 6.67 12.51
N LYS A 171 -7.55 7.98 12.51
CA LYS A 171 -6.57 8.61 11.62
C LYS A 171 -5.14 8.14 11.89
N HIS A 172 -4.81 7.87 13.15
CA HIS A 172 -3.45 7.57 13.62
C HIS A 172 -3.23 6.10 14.00
N ALA A 173 -4.29 5.31 14.16
CA ALA A 173 -4.21 3.89 14.50
C ALA A 173 -4.56 3.00 13.29
N PRO A 174 -3.58 2.39 12.60
CA PRO A 174 -3.82 1.49 11.47
C PRO A 174 -4.79 0.34 11.81
N ALA A 175 -4.72 -0.21 13.02
CA ALA A 175 -5.54 -1.33 13.46
C ALA A 175 -7.06 -1.02 13.49
N LEU A 176 -7.45 0.26 13.56
CA LEU A 176 -8.85 0.69 13.51
C LEU A 176 -9.36 0.88 12.06
N ASN A 177 -8.49 0.72 11.06
CA ASN A 177 -8.86 0.75 9.66
C ASN A 177 -8.82 -0.68 9.10
N TRP A 178 -9.96 -1.36 9.12
CA TRP A 178 -10.10 -2.71 8.53
C TRP A 178 -10.24 -2.72 7.01
N ARG A 179 -10.42 -1.54 6.39
CA ARG A 179 -10.29 -1.42 4.93
C ARG A 179 -8.84 -1.66 4.54
N SER A 180 -8.57 -1.76 3.24
CA SER A 180 -7.21 -1.91 2.73
C SER A 180 -6.26 -0.90 3.39
N PRO A 181 -5.11 -1.35 3.95
CA PRO A 181 -4.12 -0.46 4.57
C PRO A 181 -3.70 0.70 3.66
N HIS A 182 -3.72 0.48 2.34
CA HIS A 182 -3.41 1.47 1.31
C HIS A 182 -4.38 2.66 1.27
N ALA A 183 -5.61 2.50 1.78
CA ALA A 183 -6.61 3.57 1.83
C ALA A 183 -6.44 4.49 3.06
N SER A 184 -5.54 4.16 3.99
CA SER A 184 -5.35 4.93 5.21
C SER A 184 -4.67 6.29 4.94
N ALA A 185 -4.88 7.25 5.85
CA ALA A 185 -4.19 8.54 5.80
C ALA A 185 -2.67 8.34 5.90
N LEU A 186 -2.22 7.42 6.76
CA LEU A 186 -0.81 7.05 6.94
C LEU A 186 -0.18 6.47 5.66
N ALA A 187 -0.89 5.59 4.95
CA ALA A 187 -0.42 5.10 3.66
C ALA A 187 -0.27 6.25 2.65
N GLY A 188 -1.17 7.24 2.70
CA GLY A 188 -1.06 8.44 1.90
C GLY A 188 0.15 9.31 2.19
N THR A 189 0.46 9.53 3.48
CA THR A 189 1.64 10.30 3.87
C THR A 189 2.93 9.57 3.52
N LEU A 190 2.96 8.25 3.70
CA LEU A 190 4.11 7.43 3.32
C LEU A 190 4.31 7.42 1.80
N ASP A 191 3.24 7.26 1.01
CA ASP A 191 3.28 7.33 -0.45
C ASP A 191 3.88 8.66 -0.93
N ALA A 192 3.42 9.78 -0.35
CA ALA A 192 3.94 11.11 -0.67
C ALA A 192 5.41 11.29 -0.25
N ALA A 193 5.76 10.91 0.99
CA ALA A 193 7.11 11.07 1.53
C ALA A 193 8.16 10.18 0.84
N SER A 194 7.72 9.11 0.18
CA SER A 194 8.59 8.17 -0.52
C SER A 194 8.54 8.29 -2.03
N ASN A 195 7.65 9.14 -2.57
CA ASN A 195 7.42 9.31 -4.00
C ASN A 195 7.10 7.98 -4.73
N LEU A 196 6.31 7.10 -4.10
CA LEU A 196 5.93 5.82 -4.69
C LEU A 196 4.88 5.98 -5.80
N GLY A 197 4.01 6.99 -5.72
CA GLY A 197 2.98 7.25 -6.72
C GLY A 197 1.77 6.30 -6.67
N LEU A 198 1.51 5.67 -5.52
CA LEU A 198 0.39 4.75 -5.32
C LEU A 198 -0.96 5.43 -5.51
N ARG A 199 -1.12 6.65 -4.97
CA ARG A 199 -2.34 7.45 -5.13
C ARG A 199 -2.51 8.00 -6.55
N ALA A 200 -1.40 8.22 -7.25
CA ALA A 200 -1.41 8.63 -8.65
C ALA A 200 -1.71 7.46 -9.60
N GLY A 201 -1.80 6.22 -9.08
CA GLY A 201 -2.11 5.05 -9.88
C GLY A 201 -0.95 4.60 -10.76
N VAL A 202 0.30 4.88 -10.37
CA VAL A 202 1.49 4.42 -11.08
C VAL A 202 1.46 2.89 -11.19
N GLN A 203 1.58 2.42 -12.44
CA GLN A 203 1.59 1.01 -12.78
C GLN A 203 2.84 0.69 -13.59
N GLY A 204 3.50 -0.39 -13.18
CA GLY A 204 4.56 -1.03 -13.92
C GLY A 204 4.02 -2.12 -14.85
N PRO A 205 4.93 -2.92 -15.42
CA PRO A 205 4.59 -4.03 -16.31
C PRO A 205 3.56 -4.98 -15.68
N ARG A 206 2.60 -5.45 -16.50
CA ARG A 206 1.53 -6.37 -16.08
C ARG A 206 0.70 -5.88 -14.88
N GLY A 207 0.53 -4.57 -14.73
CA GLY A 207 -0.25 -3.98 -13.65
C GLY A 207 0.47 -4.02 -12.28
N ALA A 208 1.78 -4.29 -12.27
CA ALA A 208 2.57 -4.24 -11.05
C ALA A 208 2.45 -2.86 -10.39
N ARG A 209 2.29 -2.84 -9.07
CA ARG A 209 2.26 -1.59 -8.30
C ARG A 209 3.49 -1.49 -7.39
N PRO A 210 3.90 -0.26 -7.03
CA PRO A 210 4.83 -0.06 -5.92
C PRO A 210 4.25 -0.67 -4.63
N TRP A 211 5.11 -1.01 -3.66
CA TRP A 211 4.64 -1.51 -2.36
C TRP A 211 4.97 -0.52 -1.25
N LEU A 212 3.99 -0.28 -0.37
CA LEU A 212 4.14 0.67 0.73
C LEU A 212 5.28 0.27 1.69
N ARG A 213 5.58 -1.03 1.82
CA ARG A 213 6.71 -1.50 2.63
C ARG A 213 8.07 -1.02 2.13
N HIS A 214 8.19 -0.66 0.85
CA HIS A 214 9.41 -0.10 0.27
C HIS A 214 9.54 1.40 0.50
N ALA A 215 8.58 2.07 1.15
CA ALA A 215 8.62 3.51 1.36
C ALA A 215 9.91 3.98 2.04
N GLY A 216 10.45 3.21 2.99
CA GLY A 216 11.71 3.53 3.67
C GLY A 216 12.96 3.37 2.80
N LEU A 217 12.93 2.47 1.80
CA LEU A 217 14.03 2.27 0.84
C LEU A 217 13.96 3.27 -0.32
N MET A 218 12.73 3.60 -0.74
CA MET A 218 12.42 4.85 -1.42
C MET A 218 12.62 5.97 -0.36
N SER A 219 12.07 7.18 -0.36
CA SER A 219 12.38 8.21 0.70
C SER A 219 13.86 8.59 1.04
N ALA A 220 14.74 7.69 1.52
CA ALA A 220 16.16 7.91 1.83
C ALA A 220 16.97 8.50 0.67
N ALA A 221 17.62 9.64 0.93
CA ALA A 221 18.63 10.24 0.07
C ALA A 221 19.96 10.31 0.83
N PRO A 222 21.09 9.82 0.27
CA PRO A 222 21.22 9.21 -1.06
C PRO A 222 20.64 7.79 -1.13
N ARG A 223 20.26 7.38 -2.35
CA ARG A 223 19.84 6.00 -2.68
C ARG A 223 21.05 5.07 -2.64
N SER A 224 20.94 3.93 -1.94
CA SER A 224 22.06 2.99 -1.75
C SER A 224 21.91 1.72 -2.58
N MET A 225 23.04 1.12 -2.96
CA MET A 225 23.05 -0.19 -3.62
C MET A 225 22.39 -1.28 -2.76
N ALA A 226 22.57 -1.22 -1.44
CA ALA A 226 21.90 -2.13 -0.51
C ALA A 226 20.36 -2.01 -0.58
N GLY A 227 19.84 -0.79 -0.68
CA GLY A 227 18.40 -0.55 -0.85
C GLY A 227 17.87 -1.08 -2.19
N LEU A 228 18.62 -0.89 -3.28
CA LEU A 228 18.25 -1.41 -4.60
C LEU A 228 18.25 -2.94 -4.64
N THR A 229 19.28 -3.59 -4.10
CA THR A 229 19.34 -5.05 -4.03
C THR A 229 18.23 -5.64 -3.15
N ALA A 230 17.92 -5.00 -2.02
CA ALA A 230 16.82 -5.41 -1.15
C ALA A 230 15.45 -5.27 -1.85
N LEU A 231 15.21 -4.15 -2.54
CA LEU A 231 14.00 -3.92 -3.33
C LEU A 231 13.81 -5.00 -4.40
N LEU A 232 14.85 -5.26 -5.20
CA LEU A 232 14.80 -6.23 -6.28
C LEU A 232 14.63 -7.65 -5.74
N SER A 233 15.36 -8.01 -4.69
CA SER A 233 15.27 -9.34 -4.10
C SER A 233 13.87 -9.60 -3.54
N ASP A 234 13.28 -8.61 -2.89
CA ASP A 234 11.93 -8.71 -2.34
C ASP A 234 10.84 -8.78 -3.42
N ARG A 235 11.00 -8.04 -4.53
CA ARG A 235 10.00 -8.01 -5.61
C ARG A 235 10.07 -9.21 -6.55
N LEU A 236 11.27 -9.74 -6.78
CA LEU A 236 11.53 -10.85 -7.70
C LEU A 236 11.58 -12.21 -6.99
N GLY A 237 11.82 -12.22 -5.67
CA GLY A 237 11.98 -13.46 -4.90
C GLY A 237 13.29 -14.19 -5.20
N VAL A 238 14.32 -13.48 -5.70
CA VAL A 238 15.65 -14.03 -6.00
C VAL A 238 16.72 -13.22 -5.29
N THR A 239 17.86 -13.82 -5.00
CA THR A 239 19.02 -13.07 -4.47
C THR A 239 19.62 -12.17 -5.54
N VAL A 240 19.90 -10.92 -5.18
CA VAL A 240 20.55 -9.93 -6.07
C VAL A 240 21.77 -9.34 -5.37
N ARG A 241 22.89 -9.27 -6.09
CA ARG A 241 24.13 -8.58 -5.67
C ARG A 241 24.37 -7.37 -6.57
N GLY A 242 25.00 -6.35 -6.01
CA GLY A 242 25.26 -5.10 -6.70
C GLY A 242 26.73 -4.72 -6.64
N ALA A 243 27.30 -4.35 -7.78
CA ALA A 243 28.60 -3.69 -7.86
C ALA A 243 28.41 -2.25 -8.38
N GLN A 244 29.05 -1.31 -7.70
CA GLN A 244 29.05 0.12 -8.04
C GLN A 244 30.34 0.49 -8.77
N PHE A 245 30.35 1.67 -9.40
CA PHE A 245 31.52 2.20 -10.12
C PHE A 245 31.98 1.27 -11.23
N VAL A 246 31.02 0.76 -12.01
CA VAL A 246 31.32 0.01 -13.23
C VAL A 246 31.57 1.03 -14.33
N GLY A 247 32.84 1.25 -14.62
CA GLY A 247 33.26 2.27 -15.56
C GLY A 247 32.86 1.97 -17.00
N GLY A 248 32.80 3.04 -17.79
CA GLY A 248 32.29 3.02 -19.15
C GLY A 248 32.88 4.13 -19.99
N TRP A 249 32.95 3.88 -21.29
CA TRP A 249 33.39 4.87 -22.26
C TRP A 249 32.24 5.82 -22.58
N ARG A 250 32.45 7.11 -22.35
CA ARG A 250 31.53 8.18 -22.75
C ARG A 250 32.07 8.88 -23.98
N GLU A 251 31.19 9.17 -24.93
CA GLU A 251 31.56 9.97 -26.10
C GLU A 251 31.69 11.44 -25.70
N ILE A 252 32.74 12.09 -26.20
CA ILE A 252 33.00 13.50 -25.96
C ILE A 252 32.32 14.28 -27.09
N ASP A 253 31.58 15.34 -26.76
CA ASP A 253 31.01 16.23 -27.77
C ASP A 253 32.12 16.78 -28.68
N ALA A 254 31.83 16.87 -29.98
CA ALA A 254 32.73 17.48 -30.94
C ALA A 254 33.11 18.92 -30.55
N ALA A 255 32.23 19.65 -29.84
CA ALA A 255 32.50 20.98 -29.32
C ALA A 255 33.67 21.01 -28.32
N ASP A 256 33.74 19.98 -27.48
CA ASP A 256 34.70 19.82 -26.38
C ASP A 256 35.97 19.06 -26.82
N SER A 257 35.98 18.51 -28.03
CA SER A 257 37.14 17.86 -28.61
C SER A 257 38.25 18.86 -28.94
N LEU A 258 39.47 18.58 -28.46
CA LEU A 258 40.66 19.36 -28.80
C LEU A 258 41.05 19.14 -30.27
N ARG A 259 41.24 20.24 -31.00
CA ARG A 259 41.75 20.24 -32.37
C ARG A 259 42.89 21.24 -32.51
N LEU A 260 43.97 20.81 -33.16
CA LEU A 260 45.07 21.69 -33.53
C LEU A 260 44.53 22.78 -34.49
N ALA A 261 44.97 24.03 -34.28
CA ALA A 261 44.60 25.23 -35.06
C ALA A 261 43.21 25.87 -34.82
N ARG A 262 42.48 25.54 -33.75
CA ARG A 262 41.31 26.33 -33.31
C ARG A 262 41.74 27.49 -32.40
N THR A 263 41.46 28.73 -32.81
CA THR A 263 41.76 29.96 -32.04
C THR A 263 41.00 30.06 -30.71
N ALA A 264 39.88 29.34 -30.57
CA ALA A 264 39.07 29.23 -29.34
C ALA A 264 39.01 27.78 -28.80
N ALA A 265 40.14 27.07 -28.79
CA ALA A 265 40.20 25.73 -28.21
C ALA A 265 40.23 25.76 -26.66
N PRO A 266 39.59 24.80 -25.99
CA PRO A 266 39.72 24.64 -24.53
C PRO A 266 41.20 24.47 -24.17
N ARG A 267 41.66 25.22 -23.15
CA ARG A 267 43.06 25.17 -22.69
C ARG A 267 43.17 24.28 -21.46
N LEU A 268 44.24 23.50 -21.37
CA LEU A 268 44.59 22.76 -20.16
C LEU A 268 44.78 23.77 -19.00
N GLY A 269 43.97 23.64 -17.94
CA GLY A 269 44.04 24.54 -16.77
C GLY A 269 43.32 25.88 -16.94
N GLY A 270 42.48 26.05 -17.96
CA GLY A 270 41.58 27.21 -18.07
C GLY A 270 40.46 27.20 -17.02
N PRO A 271 39.64 28.27 -16.92
CA PRO A 271 38.56 28.39 -15.94
C PRO A 271 37.48 27.30 -16.03
N HIS A 272 37.48 26.51 -17.11
CA HIS A 272 36.55 25.41 -17.38
C HIS A 272 37.16 24.00 -17.21
N GLY A 273 38.35 23.87 -16.63
CA GLY A 273 38.90 22.57 -16.22
C GLY A 273 39.62 21.76 -17.30
N VAL A 274 39.87 20.48 -16.96
CA VAL A 274 40.81 19.54 -17.59
C VAL A 274 40.47 19.30 -19.06
N ALA A 275 41.47 19.37 -19.94
CA ALA A 275 41.29 19.11 -21.37
C ALA A 275 41.50 17.61 -21.67
N VAL A 276 40.52 16.96 -22.30
CA VAL A 276 40.54 15.51 -22.58
C VAL A 276 40.96 15.26 -24.03
N LEU A 277 41.86 14.30 -24.24
CA LEU A 277 42.32 13.88 -25.55
C LEU A 277 41.48 12.71 -26.09
N GLY A 278 41.15 12.74 -27.38
CA GLY A 278 40.44 11.66 -28.08
C GLY A 278 38.96 11.93 -28.31
N ARG A 279 38.24 10.91 -28.80
CA ARG A 279 36.78 10.97 -29.06
C ARG A 279 35.94 10.45 -27.89
N ARG A 280 36.56 9.79 -26.92
CA ARG A 280 35.91 9.13 -25.79
C ARG A 280 36.73 9.31 -24.53
N THR A 281 36.05 9.45 -23.39
CA THR A 281 36.66 9.49 -22.06
C THR A 281 36.16 8.31 -21.23
N TRP A 282 37.00 7.84 -20.30
CA TRP A 282 36.61 6.81 -19.34
C TRP A 282 35.97 7.47 -18.12
N ASP A 283 34.74 7.09 -17.80
CA ASP A 283 34.04 7.50 -16.60
C ASP A 283 33.89 6.29 -15.67
N GLN A 284 34.56 6.31 -14.52
CA GLN A 284 34.51 5.22 -13.55
C GLN A 284 33.15 5.11 -12.84
N ALA A 285 32.39 6.20 -12.78
CA ALA A 285 31.09 6.26 -12.12
C ALA A 285 29.92 6.09 -13.10
N SER A 286 30.18 5.69 -14.34
CA SER A 286 29.18 5.67 -15.41
C SER A 286 28.03 4.69 -15.18
N GLY A 287 28.27 3.61 -14.42
CA GLY A 287 27.34 2.50 -14.35
C GLY A 287 27.42 1.64 -13.10
N ILE A 288 26.47 0.72 -13.02
CA ILE A 288 26.32 -0.28 -11.97
C ILE A 288 26.08 -1.66 -12.59
N CYS A 289 26.44 -2.72 -11.86
CA CYS A 289 26.20 -4.09 -12.26
C CYS A 289 25.32 -4.79 -11.23
N LEU A 290 24.24 -5.41 -11.70
CA LEU A 290 23.32 -6.22 -10.92
C LEU A 290 23.54 -7.70 -11.27
N GLU A 291 24.03 -8.45 -10.30
CA GLU A 291 24.33 -9.87 -10.43
C GLU A 291 23.23 -10.70 -9.76
N PHE A 292 22.74 -11.69 -10.48
CA PHE A 292 21.68 -12.60 -10.05
C PHE A 292 22.26 -14.01 -9.93
N PRO A 293 22.78 -14.39 -8.75
CA PRO A 293 23.36 -15.70 -8.52
C PRO A 293 22.30 -16.81 -8.49
N ALA A 294 22.68 -18.00 -8.97
CA ALA A 294 21.97 -19.26 -8.78
C ALA A 294 20.47 -19.26 -9.17
N LEU A 295 20.15 -18.76 -10.37
CA LEU A 295 18.79 -18.76 -10.91
C LEU A 295 18.35 -20.16 -11.38
N SER A 296 17.10 -20.52 -11.13
CA SER A 296 16.46 -21.65 -11.83
C SER A 296 16.27 -21.33 -13.31
N ARG A 297 16.11 -22.36 -14.16
CA ARG A 297 15.89 -22.17 -15.61
C ARG A 297 14.76 -21.20 -15.93
N GLU A 298 13.62 -21.38 -15.28
CA GLU A 298 12.42 -20.55 -15.48
C GLU A 298 12.68 -19.07 -15.13
N ARG A 299 13.30 -18.82 -13.96
CA ARG A 299 13.63 -17.45 -13.53
C ARG A 299 14.72 -16.83 -14.39
N PHE A 300 15.70 -17.62 -14.81
CA PHE A 300 16.74 -17.19 -15.74
C PHE A 300 16.11 -16.70 -17.05
N GLU A 301 15.24 -17.52 -17.67
CA GLU A 301 14.55 -17.16 -18.91
C GLU A 301 13.61 -15.96 -18.73
N ALA A 302 12.94 -15.83 -17.57
CA ALA A 302 12.09 -14.69 -17.25
C ALA A 302 12.86 -13.36 -17.02
N LEU A 303 14.13 -13.43 -16.61
CA LEU A 303 15.03 -12.28 -16.41
C LEU A 303 15.83 -11.91 -17.66
N LEU A 304 15.81 -12.73 -18.71
CA LEU A 304 16.32 -12.33 -20.02
C LEU A 304 15.43 -11.24 -20.63
N PRO A 305 15.98 -10.31 -21.43
CA PRO A 305 15.19 -9.30 -22.13
C PRO A 305 14.02 -9.89 -22.94
N GLY A 306 12.87 -9.22 -22.83
CA GLY A 306 11.57 -9.70 -23.29
C GLY A 306 10.81 -10.54 -22.25
N GLY A 307 11.49 -10.97 -21.18
CA GLY A 307 10.89 -11.67 -20.06
C GLY A 307 10.15 -10.75 -19.09
N ALA A 308 9.26 -11.35 -18.29
CA ALA A 308 8.42 -10.65 -17.33
C ALA A 308 9.21 -10.01 -16.19
N ASP A 309 10.12 -10.80 -15.61
CA ASP A 309 10.93 -10.41 -14.46
C ASP A 309 11.95 -9.37 -14.89
N HIS A 310 12.47 -9.44 -16.12
CA HIS A 310 13.30 -8.39 -16.71
C HIS A 310 12.58 -7.04 -16.76
N ALA A 311 11.35 -7.02 -17.29
CA ALA A 311 10.56 -5.78 -17.39
C ALA A 311 10.28 -5.19 -16.00
N LEU A 312 9.92 -6.04 -15.03
CA LEU A 312 9.69 -5.61 -13.65
C LEU A 312 10.97 -5.07 -12.99
N ALA A 313 12.10 -5.78 -13.13
CA ALA A 313 13.39 -5.35 -12.60
C ALA A 313 13.82 -4.00 -13.19
N ALA A 314 13.72 -3.83 -14.50
CA ALA A 314 14.07 -2.59 -15.17
C ALA A 314 13.18 -1.41 -14.73
N TRP A 315 11.88 -1.66 -14.55
CA TRP A 315 10.96 -0.65 -14.01
C TRP A 315 11.31 -0.26 -12.56
N LEU A 316 11.63 -1.22 -11.70
CA LEU A 316 12.02 -0.97 -10.31
C LEU A 316 13.36 -0.21 -10.21
N VAL A 317 14.35 -0.59 -11.02
CA VAL A 317 15.66 0.08 -11.07
C VAL A 317 15.48 1.55 -11.46
N ARG A 318 14.69 1.84 -12.51
CA ARG A 318 14.40 3.22 -12.92
C ARG A 318 13.63 4.01 -11.87
N ALA A 319 12.67 3.39 -11.18
CA ALA A 319 11.94 4.04 -10.11
C ALA A 319 12.83 4.34 -8.89
N TYR A 320 13.90 3.55 -8.69
CA TYR A 320 14.82 3.71 -7.56
C TYR A 320 15.92 4.75 -7.82
N LEU A 321 16.57 4.66 -8.98
CA LEU A 321 17.70 5.49 -9.34
C LEU A 321 17.25 6.94 -9.55
N GLN A 322 18.03 7.88 -9.03
CA GLN A 322 17.76 9.32 -9.14
C GLN A 322 18.50 9.98 -10.32
N GLN A 323 19.36 9.21 -10.99
CA GLN A 323 20.18 9.64 -12.11
C GLN A 323 20.28 8.49 -13.11
N ASP A 324 20.62 8.83 -14.35
CA ASP A 324 20.81 7.86 -15.41
C ASP A 324 22.17 7.17 -15.25
N PHE A 325 22.14 5.87 -14.95
CA PHE A 325 23.32 5.01 -14.91
C PHE A 325 23.24 3.94 -15.99
N ASP A 326 24.39 3.54 -16.52
CA ASP A 326 24.47 2.35 -17.36
C ASP A 326 24.33 1.12 -16.45
N VAL A 327 23.19 0.43 -16.54
CA VAL A 327 22.92 -0.75 -15.69
C VAL A 327 23.23 -2.02 -16.47
N GLN A 328 24.13 -2.85 -15.96
CA GLN A 328 24.44 -4.17 -16.52
C GLN A 328 23.79 -5.27 -15.68
N PHE A 329 23.13 -6.23 -16.33
CA PHE A 329 22.59 -7.43 -15.68
C PHE A 329 23.53 -8.60 -15.95
N VAL A 330 23.84 -9.35 -14.89
CA VAL A 330 24.68 -10.55 -14.94
C VAL A 330 23.90 -11.70 -14.34
N LEU A 331 23.50 -12.65 -15.17
CA LEU A 331 22.66 -13.79 -14.76
C LEU A 331 23.51 -15.05 -14.64
N HIS A 332 23.43 -15.73 -13.51
CA HIS A 332 24.07 -17.02 -13.28
C HIS A 332 23.02 -18.12 -13.20
N LEU A 333 23.08 -19.07 -14.13
CA LEU A 333 22.22 -20.25 -14.11
C LEU A 333 22.74 -21.27 -13.09
N ALA A 334 21.85 -21.84 -12.28
CA ALA A 334 22.19 -22.91 -11.36
C ALA A 334 22.68 -24.18 -12.10
N PRO A 335 23.57 -24.99 -11.51
CA PRO A 335 24.06 -26.22 -12.14
C PRO A 335 22.91 -27.20 -12.42
N GLN A 336 22.68 -27.53 -13.69
CA GLN A 336 21.65 -28.48 -14.11
C GLN A 336 22.08 -29.21 -15.40
N PRO A 337 21.62 -30.44 -15.64
CA PRO A 337 21.94 -31.20 -16.85
C PRO A 337 21.47 -30.42 -18.10
N ARG A 338 22.38 -30.32 -19.08
CA ARG A 338 22.25 -29.43 -20.23
C ARG A 338 21.70 -30.19 -21.44
N ALA A 339 20.52 -29.81 -21.91
CA ALA A 339 20.06 -30.16 -23.27
C ALA A 339 20.04 -28.87 -24.09
N CYS A 340 20.87 -28.81 -25.13
CA CYS A 340 20.85 -27.70 -26.09
C CYS A 340 20.04 -28.16 -27.29
N GLU A 341 18.79 -27.70 -27.37
CA GLU A 341 17.88 -28.03 -28.46
C GLU A 341 17.92 -26.93 -29.52
N ALA A 342 18.05 -27.33 -30.79
CA ALA A 342 17.95 -26.45 -31.93
C ALA A 342 16.53 -26.56 -32.52
N GLY A 343 15.80 -25.44 -32.54
CA GLY A 343 14.43 -25.37 -33.08
C GLY A 343 13.32 -25.67 -32.06
N GLY A 344 12.09 -25.27 -32.40
CA GLY A 344 10.91 -25.43 -31.54
C GLY A 344 10.72 -24.34 -30.48
N ALA A 345 9.70 -24.48 -29.63
CA ALA A 345 9.36 -23.53 -28.57
C ALA A 345 10.44 -23.43 -27.47
N HIS A 346 11.29 -24.45 -27.33
CA HIS A 346 12.37 -24.53 -26.36
C HIS A 346 13.77 -24.30 -26.97
N ALA A 347 13.82 -23.77 -28.20
CA ALA A 347 15.07 -23.51 -28.91
C ALA A 347 16.01 -22.63 -28.09
N ALA A 348 17.28 -23.05 -27.98
CA ALA A 348 18.29 -22.28 -27.29
C ALA A 348 18.60 -20.97 -28.06
N ARG A 349 18.71 -19.86 -27.34
CA ARG A 349 19.01 -18.52 -27.86
C ARG A 349 20.52 -18.29 -27.83
N LEU A 350 21.10 -17.96 -28.99
CA LEU A 350 22.55 -17.77 -29.13
C LEU A 350 23.05 -16.64 -28.21
N GLY A 351 24.05 -16.93 -27.38
CA GLY A 351 24.65 -16.00 -26.42
C GLY A 351 23.86 -15.80 -25.11
N TRP A 352 22.72 -16.47 -24.96
CA TRP A 352 21.79 -16.25 -23.84
C TRP A 352 21.45 -17.56 -23.12
N THR A 353 21.06 -18.60 -23.85
CA THR A 353 20.73 -19.92 -23.27
C THR A 353 21.53 -21.06 -23.91
N THR A 354 22.59 -20.72 -24.66
CA THR A 354 23.46 -21.67 -25.35
C THR A 354 24.80 -21.80 -24.64
N TRP A 355 25.10 -23.00 -24.14
CA TRP A 355 26.42 -23.35 -23.62
C TRP A 355 26.89 -24.64 -24.30
N LEU A 356 28.00 -24.56 -25.03
CA LEU A 356 28.62 -25.72 -25.65
C LEU A 356 29.62 -26.36 -24.68
N GLY A 357 29.60 -27.69 -24.59
CA GLY A 357 30.49 -28.49 -23.75
C GLY A 357 29.81 -29.06 -22.51
N ALA A 358 30.00 -30.37 -22.29
CA ALA A 358 29.63 -31.03 -21.05
C ALA A 358 30.56 -30.55 -19.93
N PRO A 359 30.05 -30.26 -18.73
CA PRO A 359 30.90 -29.89 -17.61
C PRO A 359 31.82 -31.10 -17.30
N ARG A 360 33.14 -30.92 -17.47
CA ARG A 360 34.14 -31.95 -17.12
C ARG A 360 34.17 -32.27 -15.62
N HIS A 361 33.59 -31.39 -14.80
CA HIS A 361 33.40 -31.56 -13.36
C HIS A 361 31.95 -31.21 -12.98
N PRO A 362 31.32 -31.96 -12.05
CA PRO A 362 29.93 -31.73 -11.62
C PRO A 362 29.70 -30.33 -11.02
N ASN A 363 30.75 -29.66 -10.57
CA ASN A 363 30.72 -28.29 -10.01
C ASN A 363 31.06 -27.17 -11.00
N HIS A 364 31.22 -27.46 -12.30
CA HIS A 364 31.58 -26.41 -13.26
C HIS A 364 30.38 -25.52 -13.60
N ALA A 365 30.30 -24.36 -12.94
CA ALA A 365 29.29 -23.35 -13.21
C ALA A 365 29.34 -22.90 -14.68
N SER A 366 28.17 -22.63 -15.25
CA SER A 366 28.06 -22.05 -16.59
C SER A 366 28.61 -20.61 -16.59
N ALA A 367 29.20 -20.19 -17.71
CA ALA A 367 29.60 -18.79 -17.87
C ALA A 367 28.37 -17.89 -17.71
N PRO A 368 28.45 -16.80 -16.93
CA PRO A 368 27.30 -15.92 -16.72
C PRO A 368 26.96 -15.15 -17.99
N VAL A 369 25.67 -14.89 -18.15
CA VAL A 369 25.17 -14.09 -19.26
C VAL A 369 25.12 -12.64 -18.85
N ARG A 370 25.78 -11.79 -19.63
CA ARG A 370 25.92 -10.36 -19.37
C ARG A 370 25.24 -9.57 -20.48
N PHE A 371 24.38 -8.63 -20.11
CA PHE A 371 23.77 -7.70 -21.05
C PHE A 371 23.48 -6.37 -20.37
N ALA A 372 23.47 -5.30 -21.15
CA ALA A 372 22.99 -4.00 -20.67
C ALA A 372 21.47 -4.06 -20.49
N MET A 373 20.96 -3.49 -19.40
CA MET A 373 19.54 -3.25 -19.19
C MET A 373 19.04 -2.33 -20.29
N ARG A 374 18.49 -2.92 -21.36
CA ARG A 374 17.83 -2.17 -22.44
C ARG A 374 16.35 -2.08 -22.13
N GLU A 375 15.72 -1.03 -22.66
CA GLU A 375 14.26 -0.91 -22.66
C GLU A 375 13.66 -2.22 -23.18
N ALA A 376 12.89 -2.92 -22.34
CA ALA A 376 11.79 -3.69 -22.91
C ALA A 376 10.88 -2.62 -23.50
N ALA A 377 10.68 -2.61 -24.82
CA ALA A 377 9.82 -1.65 -25.51
C ALA A 377 8.52 -1.50 -24.71
N VAL A 378 8.40 -0.41 -23.97
CA VAL A 378 7.13 0.02 -23.43
C VAL A 378 6.41 0.52 -24.67
N PRO A 379 5.26 -0.05 -25.09
CA PRO A 379 4.50 0.55 -26.16
C PRO A 379 4.27 2.00 -25.77
N ALA A 380 4.64 2.93 -26.66
CA ALA A 380 4.48 4.36 -26.44
C ALA A 380 3.07 4.61 -25.86
N PRO A 381 2.91 5.52 -24.88
CA PRO A 381 1.58 5.89 -24.45
C PRO A 381 0.82 6.32 -25.71
N THR A 382 -0.26 5.61 -26.02
CA THR A 382 -1.16 6.01 -27.08
C THR A 382 -1.66 7.39 -26.68
N THR A 383 -1.09 8.41 -27.32
CA THR A 383 -1.59 9.78 -27.26
C THR A 383 -3.08 9.71 -27.56
N LEU A 384 -3.89 10.13 -26.58
CA LEU A 384 -5.31 10.39 -26.75
C LEU A 384 -5.54 11.42 -27.85
#